data_AF-A4IDY5-F1
#
_entry.id   AF-A4IDY5-F1
#
_cell.length_a   1.000
_cell.length_b   1.000
_cell.length_c   1.000
_cell.angle_alpha   90.00
_cell.angle_beta   90.00
_cell.angle_gamma   90.00
#
_symmetry.space_group_name_H-M   'P 1'
#
loop_
_entity.id
_entity.type
_entity.pdbx_description
1 polymer ?
#
loop_
_entity_poly.entity_id
_entity_poly.type
_entity_poly.pdbx_seq_one_letter_code
_entity_poly.pdbx_strand_id
1 'polypeptide(L)'
;MGFLTVYKGGEPPKSNVAQEAFDYIYEQIPAPVEVDVERFLEIGHFESLATATCLSLEDLSLYLLAFAVDESAKRIYRISEKHFVAWMAGLISKLPRNAAPPTRENAYAPLFAAAHGAIVDLNNTIRNNEDKRSKFYQFLYNWCLKGNDASDRVDSAKELWSCFFSASPVSFTAEEARRKFTAYVCFPRINQWLDFITILGEKATESKSARAAVEQSGVSFDTWTQLLLFAQFDNYDAYDDEDSWPVTMDDFVEYVRKLEASKKA
;
A
#
# COMPACT_ATOMS: atom_id res chain seq x y z
N MET A 1 35.83 -24.84 44.49
CA MET A 1 34.92 -25.19 43.38
C MET A 1 34.05 -23.97 43.10
N GLY A 2 34.41 -23.17 42.10
CA GLY A 2 33.56 -22.05 41.69
C GLY A 2 32.34 -22.60 40.99
N PHE A 3 31.15 -22.38 41.57
CA PHE A 3 29.90 -22.72 40.93
C PHE A 3 29.78 -21.86 39.67
N LEU A 4 30.07 -22.45 38.52
CA LEU A 4 29.65 -21.93 37.23
C LEU A 4 28.12 -21.88 37.27
N THR A 5 27.59 -20.70 37.56
CA THR A 5 26.18 -20.41 37.38
C THR A 5 25.93 -20.51 35.89
N VAL A 6 25.49 -21.69 35.44
CA VAL A 6 24.94 -21.85 34.10
C VAL A 6 23.71 -20.96 34.07
N TYR A 7 23.86 -19.77 33.49
CA TYR A 7 22.74 -19.02 32.96
C TYR A 7 22.05 -19.99 32.00
N LYS A 8 20.98 -20.63 32.47
CA LYS A 8 19.99 -21.21 31.59
C LYS A 8 19.51 -20.02 30.77
N GLY A 9 19.97 -19.95 29.52
CA GLY A 9 19.50 -18.98 28.55
C GLY A 9 17.98 -19.14 28.46
N GLY A 10 17.27 -18.30 29.21
CA GLY A 10 15.86 -18.10 28.98
C GLY A 10 15.78 -17.45 27.61
N GLU A 11 15.10 -18.10 26.69
CA GLU A 11 14.72 -17.49 25.42
C GLU A 11 14.11 -16.12 25.74
N PRO A 12 14.64 -15.01 25.19
CA PRO A 12 14.08 -13.69 25.47
C PRO A 12 12.59 -13.73 25.15
N PRO A 13 11.73 -13.08 25.95
CA PRO A 13 10.29 -13.10 25.67
C PRO A 13 10.06 -12.59 24.24
N LYS A 14 9.14 -13.22 23.50
CA LYS A 14 8.91 -12.93 22.07
C LYS A 14 8.69 -11.45 21.76
N SER A 15 8.11 -10.71 22.70
CA SER A 15 7.96 -9.26 22.65
C SER A 15 9.30 -8.53 22.53
N ASN A 16 10.34 -9.01 23.20
CA ASN A 16 11.67 -8.40 23.16
C ASN A 16 12.30 -8.55 21.78
N VAL A 17 12.25 -9.74 21.17
CA VAL A 17 12.84 -9.92 19.83
C VAL A 17 12.08 -9.11 18.78
N ALA A 18 10.75 -9.03 18.88
CA ALA A 18 9.94 -8.18 18.02
C ALA A 18 10.26 -6.68 18.21
N GLN A 19 10.50 -6.26 19.45
CA GLN A 19 10.93 -4.90 19.80
C GLN A 19 12.31 -4.60 19.21
N GLU A 20 13.27 -5.48 19.40
CA GLU A 20 14.62 -5.30 18.87
C GLU A 20 14.64 -5.28 17.33
N ALA A 21 13.77 -6.04 16.67
CA ALA A 21 13.62 -5.99 15.22
C ALA A 21 13.03 -4.66 14.73
N PHE A 22 12.11 -4.04 15.49
CA PHE A 22 11.65 -2.67 15.23
C PHE A 22 12.81 -1.68 15.39
N ASP A 23 13.52 -1.76 16.52
CA ASP A 23 14.65 -0.87 16.82
C ASP A 23 15.75 -0.99 15.75
N TYR A 24 16.01 -2.21 15.26
CA TYR A 24 16.98 -2.47 14.18
C TYR A 24 16.68 -1.70 12.89
N ILE A 25 15.40 -1.54 12.52
CA ILE A 25 14.99 -0.74 11.35
C ILE A 25 14.96 0.74 11.71
N TYR A 26 14.43 1.10 12.88
CA TYR A 26 14.30 2.48 13.35
C TYR A 26 15.67 3.17 13.46
N GLU A 27 16.69 2.45 13.93
CA GLU A 27 18.05 2.97 14.11
C GLU A 27 18.83 3.18 12.80
N GLN A 28 18.31 2.76 11.64
CA GLN A 28 18.97 2.99 10.34
C GLN A 28 18.96 4.46 9.91
N ILE A 29 18.12 5.28 10.55
CA ILE A 29 18.03 6.71 10.28
C ILE A 29 18.33 7.46 11.57
N PRO A 30 19.13 8.53 11.52
CA PRO A 30 19.32 9.40 12.66
C PRO A 30 17.96 9.92 13.15
N ALA A 31 17.59 9.61 14.39
CA ALA A 31 16.32 10.05 14.96
C ALA A 31 16.21 11.59 14.91
N PRO A 32 15.07 12.16 14.49
CA PRO A 32 14.83 13.59 14.63
C PRO A 32 14.81 13.98 16.12
N VAL A 33 15.12 15.26 16.39
CA VAL A 33 15.26 15.82 17.76
C VAL A 33 13.95 15.76 18.55
N GLU A 34 12.81 15.70 17.87
CA GLU A 34 11.49 15.65 18.51
C GLU A 34 11.05 14.20 18.76
N VAL A 35 10.89 13.87 20.03
CA VAL A 35 10.37 12.58 20.48
C VAL A 35 8.85 12.69 20.53
N ASP A 36 8.18 12.23 19.47
CA ASP A 36 6.76 11.86 19.57
C ASP A 36 6.59 10.87 20.74
N VAL A 37 5.45 10.90 21.45
CA VAL A 37 5.15 9.95 22.54
C VAL A 37 5.15 8.50 22.06
N GLU A 38 4.93 8.29 20.76
CA GLU A 38 4.90 7.00 20.08
C GLU A 38 5.87 7.03 18.89
N ARG A 39 6.68 5.98 18.70
CA ARG A 39 7.59 5.89 17.55
C ARG A 39 6.88 5.28 16.33
N PHE A 40 7.32 5.72 15.15
CA PHE A 40 6.79 5.26 13.87
C PHE A 40 7.94 4.88 12.94
N LEU A 41 7.73 3.84 12.12
CA LEU A 41 8.47 3.70 10.87
C LEU A 41 7.78 4.59 9.84
N GLU A 42 8.49 5.62 9.41
CA GLU A 42 8.07 6.59 8.40
C GLU A 42 8.77 6.38 7.05
N ILE A 43 8.46 7.21 6.04
CA ILE A 43 9.02 7.14 4.67
C ILE A 43 10.52 6.88 4.65
N GLY A 44 11.30 7.57 5.48
CA GLY A 44 12.75 7.37 5.52
C GLY A 44 13.15 5.91 5.78
N HIS A 45 12.37 5.17 6.58
CA HIS A 45 12.67 3.80 7.01
C HIS A 45 12.24 2.75 5.98
N PHE A 46 11.44 3.15 4.98
CA PHE A 46 10.79 2.22 4.06
C PHE A 46 11.77 1.46 3.18
N GLU A 47 12.87 2.08 2.74
CA GLU A 47 13.91 1.40 1.99
C GLU A 47 14.60 0.30 2.81
N SER A 48 14.93 0.62 4.07
CA SER A 48 15.52 -0.35 5.01
C SER A 48 14.57 -1.50 5.31
N LEU A 49 13.28 -1.17 5.54
CA LEU A 49 12.24 -2.16 5.80
C LEU A 49 11.99 -3.06 4.58
N ALA A 50 11.89 -2.49 3.38
CA ALA A 50 11.71 -3.23 2.13
C ALA A 50 12.89 -4.17 1.88
N THR A 51 14.12 -3.68 2.05
CA THR A 51 15.34 -4.49 1.92
C THR A 51 15.35 -5.65 2.92
N ALA A 52 15.09 -5.39 4.20
CA ALA A 52 15.07 -6.41 5.25
C ALA A 52 14.03 -7.50 4.98
N THR A 53 12.85 -7.13 4.44
CA THR A 53 11.73 -8.04 4.16
C THR A 53 11.70 -8.57 2.73
N CYS A 54 12.72 -8.30 1.92
CA CYS A 54 12.76 -8.64 0.50
C CYS A 54 11.49 -8.20 -0.27
N LEU A 55 10.97 -7.02 0.05
CA LEU A 55 9.85 -6.37 -0.62
C LEU A 55 10.37 -5.24 -1.52
N SER A 56 9.50 -4.70 -2.37
CA SER A 56 9.82 -3.62 -3.30
C SER A 56 9.10 -2.33 -2.92
N LEU A 57 9.74 -1.20 -3.22
CA LEU A 57 9.11 0.12 -3.22
C LEU A 57 8.46 0.46 -4.56
N GLU A 58 8.77 -0.30 -5.62
CA GLU A 58 8.26 -0.09 -6.98
C GLU A 58 6.92 -0.81 -7.24
N ASP A 59 6.38 -1.52 -6.24
CA ASP A 59 5.11 -2.21 -6.30
C ASP A 59 4.32 -2.08 -4.98
N LEU A 60 3.17 -2.76 -4.87
CA LEU A 60 2.29 -2.63 -3.70
C LEU A 60 2.71 -3.51 -2.51
N SER A 61 3.88 -4.17 -2.56
CA SER A 61 4.30 -5.14 -1.55
C SER A 61 4.56 -4.51 -0.18
N LEU A 62 5.23 -3.34 -0.12
CA LEU A 62 5.40 -2.62 1.16
C LEU A 62 4.07 -2.09 1.71
N TYR A 63 3.17 -1.66 0.83
CA TYR A 63 1.83 -1.20 1.23
C TYR A 63 1.01 -2.34 1.84
N LEU A 64 1.16 -3.56 1.32
CA LEU A 64 0.59 -4.75 1.93
C LEU A 64 1.18 -5.06 3.30
N LEU A 65 2.47 -4.78 3.52
CA LEU A 65 3.07 -4.89 4.85
C LEU A 65 2.41 -3.91 5.81
N ALA A 66 2.29 -2.63 5.43
CA ALA A 66 1.62 -1.64 6.26
C ALA A 66 0.16 -2.04 6.56
N PHE A 67 -0.57 -2.55 5.56
CA PHE A 67 -1.93 -3.07 5.71
C PHE A 67 -1.99 -4.30 6.63
N ALA A 68 -1.02 -5.21 6.55
CA ALA A 68 -0.94 -6.40 7.41
C ALA A 68 -0.69 -6.05 8.88
N VAL A 69 0.06 -4.96 9.12
CA VAL A 69 0.36 -4.46 10.46
C VAL A 69 -0.86 -3.77 11.08
N ASP A 70 -1.52 -2.90 10.33
CA ASP A 70 -2.75 -2.21 10.76
C ASP A 70 -3.64 -1.86 9.56
N GLU A 71 -4.67 -2.68 9.32
CA GLU A 71 -5.66 -2.47 8.25
C GLU A 71 -6.42 -1.13 8.39
N SER A 72 -6.40 -0.52 9.58
CA SER A 72 -7.15 0.69 9.92
C SER A 72 -6.28 1.95 10.03
N ALA A 73 -4.99 1.86 9.66
CA ALA A 73 -4.06 2.97 9.82
C ALA A 73 -4.54 4.21 9.05
N LYS A 74 -4.56 5.35 9.74
CA LYS A 74 -5.00 6.65 9.19
C LYS A 74 -3.90 7.68 9.11
N ARG A 75 -2.72 7.37 9.67
CA ARG A 75 -1.55 8.25 9.64
C ARG A 75 -0.79 7.96 8.36
N ILE A 76 -0.56 9.00 7.58
CA ILE A 76 0.04 8.87 6.26
C ILE A 76 1.46 8.35 6.38
N TYR A 77 1.79 7.33 5.57
CA TYR A 77 3.13 6.77 5.50
C TYR A 77 3.77 6.50 6.87
N ARG A 78 2.95 6.04 7.84
CA ARG A 78 3.39 5.75 9.21
C ARG A 78 2.94 4.36 9.62
N ILE A 79 3.90 3.57 10.09
CA ILE A 79 3.66 2.27 10.72
C ILE A 79 3.98 2.40 12.22
N SER A 80 2.97 2.25 13.06
CA SER A 80 3.09 2.38 14.53
C SER A 80 3.98 1.26 15.11
N GLU A 81 4.90 1.64 16.00
CA GLU A 81 5.73 0.70 16.76
C GLU A 81 4.88 -0.39 17.43
N LYS A 82 3.84 0.02 18.15
CA LYS A 82 2.97 -0.89 18.88
C LYS A 82 2.38 -1.97 17.97
N HIS A 83 1.87 -1.58 16.81
CA HIS A 83 1.25 -2.52 15.87
C HIS A 83 2.29 -3.39 15.18
N PHE A 84 3.44 -2.81 14.78
CA PHE A 84 4.53 -3.54 14.16
C PHE A 84 5.10 -4.62 15.10
N VAL A 85 5.40 -4.25 16.34
CA VAL A 85 5.93 -5.17 17.36
C VAL A 85 4.91 -6.28 17.67
N ALA A 86 3.62 -5.95 17.79
CA ALA A 86 2.57 -6.94 17.99
C ALA A 86 2.47 -7.93 16.81
N TRP A 87 2.53 -7.43 15.58
CA TRP A 87 2.50 -8.24 14.37
C TRP A 87 3.72 -9.17 14.28
N MET A 88 4.93 -8.63 14.48
CA MET A 88 6.18 -9.39 14.49
C MET A 88 6.21 -10.45 15.59
N ALA A 89 5.74 -10.14 16.80
CA ALA A 89 5.63 -11.13 17.88
C ALA A 89 4.70 -12.29 17.50
N GLY A 90 3.62 -11.99 16.75
CA GLY A 90 2.75 -12.99 16.15
C GLY A 90 3.47 -13.88 15.14
N LEU A 91 4.36 -13.32 14.30
CA LEU A 91 5.16 -14.08 13.33
C LEU A 91 6.21 -14.97 13.99
N ILE A 92 6.87 -14.49 15.07
CA ILE A 92 7.82 -15.30 15.85
C ILE A 92 7.17 -16.61 16.31
N SER A 93 5.90 -16.55 16.73
CA SER A 93 5.16 -17.75 17.16
C SER A 93 4.91 -18.79 16.07
N LYS A 94 5.06 -18.41 14.80
CA LYS A 94 4.82 -19.24 13.61
C LYS A 94 6.12 -19.67 12.92
N LEU A 95 7.28 -19.29 13.46
CA LEU A 95 8.56 -19.69 12.87
C LEU A 95 8.70 -21.22 12.85
N PRO A 96 9.24 -21.79 11.75
CA PRO A 96 9.57 -23.20 11.70
C PRO A 96 10.50 -23.60 12.85
N ARG A 97 10.32 -24.81 13.41
CA ARG A 97 11.14 -25.31 14.54
C ARG A 97 12.64 -25.39 14.24
N ASN A 98 13.00 -25.49 12.96
CA ASN A 98 14.38 -25.55 12.47
C ASN A 98 14.92 -24.20 11.98
N ALA A 99 14.13 -23.12 12.07
CA ALA A 99 14.62 -21.79 11.73
C ALA A 99 15.70 -21.35 12.73
N ALA A 100 16.71 -20.65 12.24
CA ALA A 100 17.67 -19.98 13.12
C ALA A 100 16.94 -18.98 14.03
N PRO A 101 17.40 -18.75 15.26
CA PRO A 101 16.83 -17.72 16.12
C PRO A 101 17.01 -16.35 15.45
N PRO A 102 15.97 -15.50 15.37
CA PRO A 102 16.13 -14.14 14.89
C PRO A 102 16.93 -13.33 15.92
N THR A 103 18.11 -12.85 15.52
CA THR A 103 19.02 -12.09 16.38
C THR A 103 19.62 -10.91 15.64
N ARG A 104 20.21 -9.95 16.37
CA ARG A 104 20.85 -8.78 15.76
C ARG A 104 21.99 -9.17 14.81
N GLU A 105 22.75 -10.22 15.14
CA GLU A 105 23.88 -10.70 14.34
C GLU A 105 23.48 -11.22 12.97
N ASN A 106 22.26 -11.78 12.84
CA ASN A 106 21.71 -12.22 11.56
C ASN A 106 20.70 -11.21 10.98
N ALA A 107 20.71 -9.97 11.47
CA ALA A 107 19.79 -8.91 11.06
C ALA A 107 18.30 -9.34 11.16
N TYR A 108 17.98 -10.21 12.12
CA TYR A 108 16.64 -10.79 12.30
C TYR A 108 16.08 -11.47 11.03
N ALA A 109 16.95 -11.92 10.12
CA ALA A 109 16.56 -12.46 8.81
C ALA A 109 15.48 -13.57 8.86
N PRO A 110 15.48 -14.53 9.81
CA PRO A 110 14.41 -15.52 9.92
C PRO A 110 13.02 -14.90 10.15
N LEU A 111 12.95 -13.81 10.93
CA LEU A 111 11.72 -13.10 11.22
C LEU A 111 11.25 -12.29 10.01
N PHE A 112 12.15 -11.56 9.35
CA PHE A 112 11.79 -10.82 8.14
C PHE A 112 11.43 -11.73 6.96
N ALA A 113 12.04 -12.91 6.85
CA ALA A 113 11.63 -13.93 5.89
C ALA A 113 10.21 -14.46 6.19
N ALA A 114 9.85 -14.60 7.46
CA ALA A 114 8.48 -14.96 7.86
C ALA A 114 7.48 -13.84 7.54
N ALA A 115 7.89 -12.57 7.71
CA ALA A 115 7.10 -11.42 7.28
C ALA A 115 6.87 -11.45 5.77
N HIS A 116 7.92 -11.64 4.97
CA HIS A 116 7.80 -11.80 3.50
C HIS A 116 6.79 -12.89 3.13
N GLY A 117 6.92 -14.08 3.72
CA GLY A 117 5.98 -15.19 3.49
C GLY A 117 4.53 -14.82 3.82
N ALA A 118 4.30 -14.12 4.94
CA ALA A 118 2.98 -13.64 5.32
C ALA A 118 2.41 -12.62 4.32
N ILE A 119 3.26 -11.75 3.75
CA ILE A 119 2.84 -10.78 2.72
C ILE A 119 2.50 -11.46 1.39
N VAL A 120 3.25 -12.49 1.00
CA VAL A 120 2.92 -13.33 -0.17
C VAL A 120 1.57 -14.02 0.00
N ASP A 121 1.28 -14.56 1.19
CA ASP A 121 0.01 -15.22 1.47
C ASP A 121 -1.16 -14.22 1.55
N LEU A 122 -0.92 -13.03 2.11
CA LEU A 122 -1.88 -11.94 2.10
C LEU A 122 -2.17 -11.44 0.69
N ASN A 123 -1.16 -11.28 -0.16
CA ASN A 123 -1.30 -10.92 -1.57
C ASN A 123 -2.21 -11.92 -2.29
N ASN A 124 -1.95 -13.22 -2.12
CA ASN A 124 -2.80 -14.27 -2.67
C ASN A 124 -4.24 -14.19 -2.13
N THR A 125 -4.41 -13.86 -0.85
CA THR A 125 -5.73 -13.69 -0.25
C THR A 125 -6.49 -12.52 -0.88
N ILE A 126 -5.84 -11.37 -1.04
CA ILE A 126 -6.44 -10.16 -1.64
C ILE A 126 -6.84 -10.41 -3.10
N ARG A 127 -6.02 -11.12 -3.88
CA ARG A 127 -6.39 -11.47 -5.27
C ARG A 127 -7.70 -12.26 -5.35
N ASN A 128 -7.89 -13.19 -4.42
CA ASN A 128 -8.99 -14.15 -4.44
C ASN A 128 -10.19 -13.76 -3.55
N ASN A 129 -10.15 -12.61 -2.88
CA ASN A 129 -11.22 -12.15 -1.98
C ASN A 129 -11.54 -10.68 -2.26
N GLU A 130 -12.73 -10.44 -2.83
CA GLU A 130 -13.18 -9.11 -3.22
C GLU A 130 -13.29 -8.14 -2.04
N ASP A 131 -13.84 -8.57 -0.91
CA ASP A 131 -13.96 -7.72 0.28
C ASP A 131 -12.59 -7.25 0.79
N LYS A 132 -11.61 -8.16 0.86
CA LYS A 132 -10.24 -7.82 1.28
C LYS A 132 -9.54 -6.94 0.25
N ARG A 133 -9.77 -7.17 -1.04
CA ARG A 133 -9.25 -6.32 -2.12
C ARG A 133 -9.79 -4.90 -2.01
N SER A 134 -11.09 -4.74 -1.81
CA SER A 134 -11.75 -3.44 -1.62
C SER A 134 -11.25 -2.74 -0.36
N LYS A 135 -11.07 -3.46 0.75
CA LYS A 135 -10.47 -2.92 1.98
C LYS A 135 -9.03 -2.45 1.77
N PHE A 136 -8.20 -3.25 1.13
CA PHE A 136 -6.82 -2.87 0.83
C PHE A 136 -6.77 -1.64 -0.07
N TYR A 137 -7.62 -1.59 -1.09
CA TYR A 137 -7.72 -0.43 -1.97
C TYR A 137 -8.16 0.85 -1.23
N GLN A 138 -9.12 0.75 -0.30
CA GLN A 138 -9.49 1.88 0.57
C GLN A 138 -8.37 2.26 1.55
N PHE A 139 -7.62 1.27 2.05
CA PHE A 139 -6.44 1.50 2.88
C PHE A 139 -5.40 2.35 2.15
N LEU A 140 -5.11 2.06 0.87
CA LEU A 140 -4.17 2.85 0.07
C LEU A 140 -4.55 4.34 0.05
N TYR A 141 -5.82 4.68 -0.13
CA TYR A 141 -6.28 6.06 -0.02
C TYR A 141 -6.07 6.63 1.38
N ASN A 142 -6.49 5.91 2.42
CA ASN A 142 -6.39 6.41 3.79
C ASN A 142 -4.93 6.64 4.23
N TRP A 143 -4.04 5.75 3.83
CA TRP A 143 -2.65 5.73 4.25
C TRP A 143 -1.72 6.56 3.35
N CYS A 144 -2.09 6.83 2.11
CA CYS A 144 -1.27 7.62 1.19
C CYS A 144 -1.87 8.99 0.86
N LEU A 145 -3.20 9.14 0.90
CA LEU A 145 -3.90 10.28 0.29
C LEU A 145 -4.79 11.07 1.26
N LYS A 146 -5.47 10.48 2.26
CA LYS A 146 -6.56 11.19 2.99
C LYS A 146 -6.19 12.51 3.68
N GLY A 147 -4.92 12.76 3.95
CA GLY A 147 -4.40 14.08 4.39
C GLY A 147 -3.09 14.45 3.70
N ASN A 148 -2.85 13.91 2.50
CA ASN A 148 -1.70 14.26 1.71
C ASN A 148 -2.01 15.55 0.96
N ASP A 149 -1.50 16.65 1.52
CA ASP A 149 -1.65 17.99 0.98
C ASP A 149 -0.43 18.39 0.13
N ALA A 150 0.49 17.44 -0.12
CA ALA A 150 1.67 17.68 -0.92
C ALA A 150 1.33 17.84 -2.40
N SER A 151 2.21 18.54 -3.12
CA SER A 151 2.02 18.86 -4.54
C SER A 151 2.02 17.62 -5.45
N ASP A 152 2.60 16.52 -5.00
CA ASP A 152 2.71 15.24 -5.72
C ASP A 152 1.53 14.30 -5.47
N ARG A 153 0.49 14.71 -4.71
CA ARG A 153 -0.70 13.89 -4.40
C ARG A 153 -1.30 13.20 -5.64
N VAL A 154 -1.43 13.93 -6.74
CA VAL A 154 -1.99 13.42 -8.01
C VAL A 154 -1.07 12.35 -8.59
N ASP A 155 0.23 12.56 -8.55
CA ASP A 155 1.21 11.59 -9.02
C ASP A 155 1.22 10.34 -8.13
N SER A 156 1.14 10.48 -6.80
CA SER A 156 1.00 9.34 -5.90
C SER A 156 -0.26 8.53 -6.19
N ALA A 157 -1.40 9.19 -6.45
CA ALA A 157 -2.64 8.50 -6.80
C ALA A 157 -2.53 7.75 -8.14
N LYS A 158 -1.91 8.38 -9.15
CA LYS A 158 -1.65 7.76 -10.45
C LYS A 158 -0.74 6.56 -10.34
N GLU A 159 0.34 6.65 -9.55
CA GLU A 159 1.24 5.54 -9.29
C GLU A 159 0.49 4.36 -8.66
N LEU A 160 -0.26 4.62 -7.59
CA LEU A 160 -1.07 3.60 -6.91
C LEU A 160 -2.09 2.96 -7.85
N TRP A 161 -2.79 3.76 -8.67
CA TRP A 161 -3.73 3.23 -9.66
C TRP A 161 -3.03 2.42 -10.75
N SER A 162 -1.86 2.85 -11.23
CA SER A 162 -1.08 2.14 -12.25
C SER A 162 -0.58 0.78 -11.74
N CYS A 163 -0.24 0.68 -10.46
CA CYS A 163 0.13 -0.59 -9.83
C CYS A 163 -1.10 -1.45 -9.53
N PHE A 164 -2.21 -0.85 -9.09
CA PHE A 164 -3.39 -1.59 -8.65
C PHE A 164 -4.22 -2.13 -9.81
N PHE A 165 -4.41 -1.34 -10.87
CA PHE A 165 -5.21 -1.70 -12.02
C PHE A 165 -4.36 -2.24 -13.18
N SER A 166 -4.98 -2.98 -14.09
CA SER A 166 -4.37 -3.44 -15.34
C SER A 166 -5.27 -3.14 -16.52
N ALA A 167 -4.69 -2.72 -17.64
CA ALA A 167 -5.40 -2.50 -18.89
C ALA A 167 -5.90 -3.80 -19.56
N SER A 168 -5.42 -4.96 -19.10
CA SER A 168 -5.82 -6.26 -19.64
C SER A 168 -6.21 -7.22 -18.50
N PRO A 169 -7.09 -8.20 -18.78
CA PRO A 169 -7.41 -9.24 -17.82
C PRO A 169 -6.14 -9.91 -17.28
N VAL A 170 -6.10 -10.12 -15.97
CA VAL A 170 -4.92 -10.64 -15.27
C VAL A 170 -4.72 -12.12 -15.64
N SER A 171 -3.63 -12.41 -16.37
CA SER A 171 -3.32 -13.76 -16.88
C SER A 171 -2.03 -14.33 -16.28
N PHE A 172 -1.87 -14.25 -14.96
CA PHE A 172 -0.71 -14.81 -14.27
C PHE A 172 -0.88 -16.30 -13.99
N THR A 173 0.21 -17.06 -14.07
CA THR A 173 0.28 -18.37 -13.43
C THR A 173 0.11 -18.22 -11.91
N ALA A 174 -0.26 -19.30 -11.22
CA ALA A 174 -0.42 -19.26 -9.76
C ALA A 174 0.86 -18.81 -9.03
N GLU A 175 2.04 -19.18 -9.54
CA GLU A 175 3.32 -18.77 -8.94
C GLU A 175 3.63 -17.29 -9.19
N GLU A 176 3.40 -16.79 -10.41
CA GLU A 176 3.54 -15.37 -10.73
C GLU A 176 2.56 -14.51 -9.94
N ALA A 177 1.30 -14.94 -9.82
CA ALA A 177 0.28 -14.22 -9.09
C ALA A 177 0.66 -14.02 -7.62
N ARG A 178 1.33 -14.99 -7.00
CA ARG A 178 1.82 -14.90 -5.61
C ARG A 178 2.94 -13.88 -5.45
N ARG A 179 3.81 -13.72 -6.45
CA ARG A 179 5.01 -12.87 -6.39
C ARG A 179 4.83 -11.50 -7.02
N LYS A 180 3.78 -11.32 -7.82
CA LYS A 180 3.44 -10.04 -8.43
C LYS A 180 2.50 -9.28 -7.50
N PHE A 181 2.91 -8.10 -7.05
CA PHE A 181 2.13 -7.25 -6.14
C PHE A 181 1.47 -6.08 -6.90
N THR A 182 0.96 -6.36 -8.10
CA THR A 182 0.32 -5.38 -9.01
C THR A 182 -0.86 -6.03 -9.76
N ALA A 183 -1.66 -5.24 -10.47
CA ALA A 183 -2.76 -5.72 -11.32
C ALA A 183 -3.75 -6.61 -10.54
N TYR A 184 -4.45 -6.02 -9.58
CA TYR A 184 -5.49 -6.66 -8.77
C TYR A 184 -6.87 -6.61 -9.44
N VAL A 185 -7.13 -5.57 -10.22
CA VAL A 185 -8.40 -5.35 -10.93
C VAL A 185 -8.12 -4.97 -12.38
N CYS A 186 -8.89 -5.54 -13.31
CA CYS A 186 -8.83 -5.13 -14.70
C CYS A 186 -9.63 -3.82 -14.86
N PHE A 187 -8.99 -2.79 -15.40
CA PHE A 187 -9.63 -1.58 -15.87
C PHE A 187 -9.11 -1.29 -17.28
N PRO A 188 -9.81 -1.74 -18.35
CA PRO A 188 -9.31 -1.62 -19.72
C PRO A 188 -8.94 -0.20 -20.16
N ARG A 189 -9.58 0.80 -19.53
CA ARG A 189 -9.40 2.22 -19.83
C ARG A 189 -8.41 2.92 -18.88
N ILE A 190 -7.65 2.19 -18.06
CA ILE A 190 -6.75 2.76 -17.06
C ILE A 190 -5.77 3.79 -17.63
N ASN A 191 -5.18 3.56 -18.80
CA ASN A 191 -4.25 4.53 -19.40
C ASN A 191 -4.95 5.86 -19.73
N GLN A 192 -6.16 5.79 -20.28
CA GLN A 192 -6.97 6.99 -20.57
C GLN A 192 -7.40 7.69 -19.29
N TRP A 193 -7.69 6.93 -18.22
CA TRP A 193 -7.99 7.48 -16.90
C TRP A 193 -6.79 8.25 -16.34
N LEU A 194 -5.58 7.69 -16.40
CA LEU A 194 -4.36 8.36 -15.92
C LEU A 194 -4.06 9.64 -16.72
N ASP A 195 -4.27 9.63 -18.03
CA ASP A 195 -4.15 10.82 -18.88
C ASP A 195 -5.18 11.89 -18.49
N PHE A 196 -6.44 11.48 -18.29
CA PHE A 196 -7.53 12.36 -17.88
C PHE A 196 -7.27 13.02 -16.53
N ILE A 197 -6.82 12.25 -15.54
CA ILE A 197 -6.46 12.77 -14.22
C ILE A 197 -5.29 13.74 -14.31
N THR A 198 -4.35 13.53 -15.23
CA THR A 198 -3.25 14.49 -15.47
C THR A 198 -3.81 15.83 -15.93
N ILE A 199 -4.74 15.84 -16.89
CA ILE A 199 -5.39 17.06 -17.39
C ILE A 199 -6.19 17.74 -16.27
N LEU A 200 -6.91 16.99 -15.44
CA LEU A 200 -7.64 17.55 -14.29
C LEU A 200 -6.69 18.15 -13.25
N GLY A 201 -5.60 17.45 -12.93
CA GLY A 201 -4.56 17.92 -12.01
C GLY A 201 -3.94 19.23 -12.48
N GLU A 202 -3.55 19.32 -13.76
CA GLU A 202 -3.01 20.55 -14.35
C GLU A 202 -4.00 21.72 -14.25
N LYS A 203 -5.27 21.51 -14.62
CA LYS A 203 -6.32 22.54 -14.48
C LYS A 203 -6.55 22.94 -13.03
N ALA A 204 -6.48 21.99 -12.09
CA ALA A 204 -6.66 22.23 -10.67
C ALA A 204 -5.53 23.12 -10.09
N THR A 205 -4.31 23.07 -10.64
CA THR A 205 -3.22 23.97 -10.21
C THR A 205 -3.47 25.44 -10.54
N GLU A 206 -4.39 25.74 -11.46
CA GLU A 206 -4.84 27.10 -11.74
C GLU A 206 -5.80 27.65 -10.66
N SER A 207 -6.28 26.78 -9.78
CA SER A 207 -7.21 27.12 -8.70
C SER A 207 -6.53 27.87 -7.57
N LYS A 208 -7.21 28.89 -7.01
CA LYS A 208 -6.66 29.73 -5.93
C LYS A 208 -6.66 29.06 -4.56
N SER A 209 -7.31 27.92 -4.38
CA SER A 209 -7.42 27.25 -3.07
C SER A 209 -7.02 25.78 -3.17
N ALA A 210 -6.18 25.33 -2.23
CA ALA A 210 -5.70 23.95 -2.17
C ALA A 210 -6.84 22.93 -2.07
N ARG A 211 -7.90 23.23 -1.29
CA ARG A 211 -9.07 22.35 -1.17
C ARG A 211 -9.84 22.22 -2.49
N ALA A 212 -10.12 23.34 -3.16
CA ALA A 212 -10.77 23.27 -4.47
C ALA A 212 -9.89 22.55 -5.49
N ALA A 213 -8.56 22.73 -5.43
CA ALA A 213 -7.63 21.99 -6.29
C ALA A 213 -7.73 20.48 -6.05
N VAL A 214 -7.82 20.01 -4.80
CA VAL A 214 -8.00 18.58 -4.50
C VAL A 214 -9.34 18.07 -5.04
N GLU A 215 -10.43 18.79 -4.81
CA GLU A 215 -11.76 18.41 -5.33
C GLU A 215 -11.78 18.38 -6.87
N GLN A 216 -11.05 19.30 -7.52
CA GLN A 216 -10.94 19.40 -8.99
C GLN A 216 -9.92 18.45 -9.61
N SER A 217 -9.01 17.86 -8.82
CA SER A 217 -7.97 16.95 -9.32
C SER A 217 -8.49 15.55 -9.72
N GLY A 218 -9.73 15.22 -9.36
CA GLY A 218 -10.29 13.88 -9.54
C GLY A 218 -9.83 12.84 -8.51
N VAL A 219 -9.06 13.23 -7.50
CA VAL A 219 -8.52 12.31 -6.45
C VAL A 219 -9.29 12.46 -5.13
N SER A 220 -10.62 12.58 -5.22
CA SER A 220 -11.50 12.57 -4.05
C SER A 220 -11.70 11.15 -3.50
N PHE A 221 -12.06 11.02 -2.22
CA PHE A 221 -12.34 9.71 -1.62
C PHE A 221 -13.49 8.96 -2.31
N ASP A 222 -14.49 9.72 -2.76
CA ASP A 222 -15.65 9.18 -3.47
C ASP A 222 -15.24 8.64 -4.85
N THR A 223 -14.51 9.45 -5.65
CA THR A 223 -13.95 8.99 -6.93
C THR A 223 -13.08 7.76 -6.73
N TRP A 224 -12.19 7.79 -5.73
CA TRP A 224 -11.34 6.65 -5.40
C TRP A 224 -12.18 5.40 -5.18
N THR A 225 -13.14 5.44 -4.25
CA THR A 225 -13.94 4.28 -3.84
C THR A 225 -14.80 3.74 -4.97
N GLN A 226 -15.49 4.62 -5.71
CA GLN A 226 -16.37 4.22 -6.80
C GLN A 226 -15.59 3.64 -7.99
N LEU A 227 -14.30 4.01 -8.16
CA LEU A 227 -13.51 3.56 -9.31
C LEU A 227 -13.38 2.03 -9.40
N LEU A 228 -13.45 1.31 -8.28
CA LEU A 228 -13.45 -0.17 -8.30
C LEU A 228 -14.65 -0.75 -9.04
N LEU A 229 -15.82 -0.14 -8.87
CA LEU A 229 -17.05 -0.57 -9.54
C LEU A 229 -17.06 -0.04 -10.98
N PHE A 230 -16.72 1.24 -11.15
CA PHE A 230 -16.63 1.89 -12.45
C PHE A 230 -15.65 1.19 -13.41
N ALA A 231 -14.53 0.66 -12.89
CA ALA A 231 -13.53 -0.07 -13.68
C ALA A 231 -14.08 -1.32 -14.39
N GLN A 232 -15.21 -1.85 -13.93
CA GLN A 232 -15.88 -3.02 -14.51
C GLN A 232 -16.77 -2.65 -15.70
N PHE A 233 -17.08 -1.37 -15.89
CA PHE A 233 -17.83 -0.91 -17.06
C PHE A 233 -16.93 -0.93 -18.30
N ASP A 234 -17.33 -1.72 -19.29
CA ASP A 234 -16.65 -1.83 -20.58
C ASP A 234 -17.33 -1.02 -21.68
N ASN A 235 -18.63 -0.77 -21.56
CA ASN A 235 -19.44 -0.06 -22.54
C ASN A 235 -19.95 1.30 -22.03
N TYR A 236 -19.30 2.38 -22.48
CA TYR A 236 -19.72 3.76 -22.17
C TYR A 236 -20.89 4.27 -23.02
N ASP A 237 -21.34 3.55 -24.04
CA ASP A 237 -22.57 3.91 -24.76
C ASP A 237 -23.82 3.60 -23.90
N ALA A 238 -23.70 2.67 -22.95
CA ALA A 238 -24.74 2.33 -21.98
C ALA A 238 -24.59 3.10 -20.65
N TYR A 239 -23.64 4.03 -20.57
CA TYR A 239 -23.44 4.85 -19.38
C TYR A 239 -24.58 5.86 -19.22
N ASP A 240 -25.23 5.82 -18.06
CA ASP A 240 -26.28 6.75 -17.63
C ASP A 240 -25.66 7.82 -16.72
N ASP A 241 -25.75 9.09 -17.13
CA ASP A 241 -25.27 10.24 -16.34
C ASP A 241 -26.30 10.68 -15.28
N GLU A 242 -27.50 10.08 -15.25
CA GLU A 242 -28.47 10.26 -14.16
C GLU A 242 -28.18 9.34 -12.96
N ASP A 243 -27.29 8.35 -13.10
CA ASP A 243 -26.81 7.54 -11.99
C ASP A 243 -26.04 8.40 -10.96
N SER A 244 -25.97 7.94 -9.71
CA SER A 244 -25.29 8.67 -8.63
C SER A 244 -23.75 8.54 -8.66
N TRP A 245 -23.15 8.60 -9.85
CA TRP A 245 -21.70 8.57 -10.00
C TRP A 245 -21.06 9.91 -9.56
N PRO A 246 -19.78 9.89 -9.13
CA PRO A 246 -19.02 11.11 -8.96
C PRO A 246 -18.90 11.86 -10.30
N VAL A 247 -19.03 13.19 -10.28
CA VAL A 247 -18.90 14.06 -11.48
C VAL A 247 -17.62 13.78 -12.28
N THR A 248 -16.51 13.44 -11.61
CA THR A 248 -15.25 13.04 -12.25
C THR A 248 -15.43 11.88 -13.25
N MET A 249 -16.34 10.95 -12.99
CA MET A 249 -16.62 9.81 -13.86
C MET A 249 -17.44 10.22 -15.08
N ASP A 250 -18.44 11.09 -14.90
CA ASP A 250 -19.20 11.67 -16.01
C ASP A 250 -18.27 12.42 -16.98
N ASP A 251 -17.41 13.28 -16.42
CA ASP A 251 -16.40 14.03 -17.16
C ASP A 251 -15.42 13.10 -17.88
N PHE A 252 -15.05 11.98 -17.27
CA PHE A 252 -14.18 10.98 -17.89
C PHE A 252 -14.86 10.27 -19.06
N VAL A 253 -16.13 9.90 -18.93
CA VAL A 253 -16.91 9.30 -20.03
C VAL A 253 -17.02 10.26 -21.20
N GLU A 254 -17.29 11.54 -20.94
CA GLU A 254 -17.31 12.58 -21.98
C GLU A 254 -15.94 12.74 -22.66
N TYR A 255 -14.85 12.72 -21.88
CA TYR A 255 -13.48 12.73 -22.38
C TYR A 255 -13.20 11.55 -23.32
N VAL A 256 -13.58 10.33 -22.94
CA VAL A 256 -13.38 9.14 -23.77
C VAL A 256 -14.21 9.22 -25.07
N ARG A 257 -15.48 9.65 -24.99
CA ARG A 257 -16.33 9.85 -26.18
C ARG A 257 -15.71 10.86 -27.16
N LYS A 258 -15.16 11.97 -26.67
CA LYS A 258 -14.45 12.97 -27.48
C LYS A 258 -13.20 12.39 -28.14
N LEU A 259 -12.40 11.62 -27.41
CA LEU A 259 -11.23 10.93 -27.96
C LEU A 259 -11.61 9.95 -29.07
N GLU A 260 -12.67 9.17 -28.89
CA GLU A 260 -13.10 8.18 -29.88
C GLU A 260 -13.70 8.82 -31.13
N ALA A 261 -14.44 9.93 -30.97
CA ALA A 261 -14.90 10.74 -32.11
C ALA A 261 -13.73 11.30 -32.92
N SER A 262 -12.67 11.78 -32.25
CA SER A 262 -11.48 12.32 -32.92
C SER A 262 -10.68 11.28 -33.72
N LYS A 263 -10.75 9.99 -33.34
CA LYS A 263 -10.09 8.88 -34.06
C LYS A 263 -10.87 8.41 -35.29
N LYS A 264 -12.17 8.71 -35.35
CA LYS A 264 -13.07 8.32 -36.45
C LYS A 264 -13.16 9.39 -37.55
N ALA A 265 -12.79 10.63 -37.23
CA ALA A 265 -12.71 11.75 -38.16
C ALA A 265 -11.39 11.72 -38.96
#